data_AF-V6KU54-F1
#
_entry.id   AF-V6KU54-F1
#
_cell.length_a   1.000
_cell.length_b   1.000
_cell.length_c   1.000
_cell.angle_alpha   90.00
_cell.angle_beta   90.00
_cell.angle_gamma   90.00
#
_symmetry.space_group_name_H-M   'P 1'
#
loop_
_entity.id
_entity.type
_entity.pdbx_description
1 polymer ?
#
loop_
_entity_poly.entity_id
_entity_poly.type
_entity_poly.pdbx_seq_one_letter_code
_entity_poly.pdbx_strand_id
1 'polypeptide(L)'
;MGRRIRTVEDVLSLLDGLFAQDADRWTGDAATWWDGFYSDRSKPVPFFVAKPDENLVAYLDGGLVPSSGRALNVGSGTVSGEVSG
;
A
#
# COMPACT_ATOMS: atom_id res chain seq x y z
N MET A 1 2.26 9.02 -19.25
CA MET A 1 3.60 9.55 -18.89
C MET A 1 4.08 8.76 -17.67
N GLY A 2 5.12 7.94 -17.81
CA GLY A 2 5.61 7.10 -16.70
C GLY A 2 6.33 7.94 -15.66
N ARG A 3 5.75 8.09 -14.46
CA ARG A 3 6.39 8.80 -13.36
C ARG A 3 7.50 7.89 -12.81
N ARG A 4 8.75 8.20 -13.16
CA ARG A 4 9.92 7.48 -12.65
C ARG A 4 10.26 8.04 -11.28
N ILE A 5 10.24 7.19 -10.27
CA ILE A 5 10.67 7.49 -8.91
C ILE A 5 12.13 7.06 -8.81
N ARG A 6 13.03 7.98 -8.50
CA ARG A 6 14.48 7.71 -8.38
C ARG A 6 15.04 8.13 -7.03
N THR A 7 14.38 9.05 -6.33
CA THR A 7 14.79 9.55 -5.02
C THR A 7 13.67 9.45 -3.99
N VAL A 8 13.99 9.67 -2.72
CA VAL A 8 12.99 9.78 -1.64
C VAL A 8 12.10 11.00 -1.89
N GLU A 9 12.66 12.11 -2.37
CA GLU A 9 11.91 13.32 -2.72
C GLU A 9 10.89 13.06 -3.84
N ASP A 10 11.22 12.22 -4.82
CA ASP A 10 10.27 11.80 -5.85
C ASP A 10 9.09 11.02 -5.24
N VAL A 11 9.35 10.19 -4.22
CA VAL A 11 8.31 9.47 -3.47
C VAL A 11 7.42 10.45 -2.72
N LEU A 12 8.01 11.35 -1.93
CA LEU A 12 7.26 12.33 -1.14
C LEU A 12 6.39 13.22 -2.04
N SER A 13 6.96 13.74 -3.14
CA SER A 13 6.23 14.54 -4.14
C SER A 13 5.09 13.75 -4.80
N LEU A 14 5.28 12.45 -5.00
CA LEU A 14 4.21 11.56 -5.45
C LEU A 14 3.11 11.44 -4.40
N LEU A 15 3.46 11.16 -3.14
CA LEU A 15 2.49 10.97 -2.05
C LEU A 15 1.66 12.24 -1.81
N ASP A 16 2.27 13.42 -1.88
CA ASP A 16 1.59 14.71 -1.79
C ASP A 16 0.56 14.91 -2.91
N GLY A 17 0.81 14.34 -4.10
CA GLY A 17 -0.13 14.36 -5.21
C GLY A 17 -1.22 13.29 -5.16
N LEU A 18 -1.10 12.27 -4.31
CA LEU A 18 -2.10 11.20 -4.17
C LEU A 18 -3.16 11.47 -3.11
N PHE A 19 -2.81 12.27 -2.09
CA PHE A 19 -3.65 12.49 -0.94
C PHE A 19 -4.11 13.95 -0.90
N ALA A 20 -5.38 14.17 -0.56
CA ALA A 20 -5.89 15.51 -0.39
C ALA A 20 -5.13 16.19 0.76
N GLN A 21 -4.71 17.44 0.58
CA GLN A 21 -3.88 18.18 1.55
C GLN A 21 -4.61 18.37 2.89
N ASP A 22 -5.94 18.45 2.84
CA ASP A 22 -6.86 18.61 3.96
C ASP A 22 -7.42 17.28 4.50
N ALA A 23 -6.91 16.15 4.01
CA ALA A 23 -7.33 14.83 4.47
C ALA A 23 -6.92 14.58 5.92
N ASP A 24 -7.90 14.25 6.78
CA ASP A 24 -7.61 13.66 8.08
C ASP A 24 -7.24 12.18 7.91
N ARG A 25 -5.94 11.89 8.00
CA ARG A 25 -5.37 10.55 7.76
C ARG A 25 -4.67 9.96 8.97
N TRP A 26 -4.62 10.69 10.07
CA TRP A 26 -3.76 10.37 11.22
C TRP A 26 -4.42 10.56 12.59
N THR A 27 -5.61 11.17 12.69
CA THR A 27 -6.32 11.24 13.96
C THR A 27 -7.07 9.93 14.24
N GLY A 28 -7.72 9.83 15.40
CA GLY A 28 -8.62 8.72 15.72
C GLY A 28 -9.80 8.58 14.76
N ASP A 29 -10.16 9.64 14.03
CA ASP A 29 -11.31 9.67 13.12
C ASP A 29 -10.93 9.41 11.65
N ALA A 30 -9.63 9.20 11.37
CA ALA A 30 -9.08 8.99 10.04
C ALA A 30 -9.66 7.76 9.30
N ALA A 31 -10.30 6.82 10.01
CA ALA A 31 -10.93 5.65 9.43
C ALA A 31 -11.92 6.01 8.30
N THR A 32 -12.76 7.02 8.52
CA THR A 32 -13.75 7.47 7.53
C THR A 32 -13.10 7.90 6.22
N TRP A 33 -11.95 8.58 6.31
CA TRP A 33 -11.22 9.01 5.12
C TRP A 33 -10.61 7.82 4.38
N TRP A 34 -9.99 6.87 5.09
CA TRP A 34 -9.42 5.67 4.49
C TRP A 34 -10.50 4.79 3.84
N ASP A 35 -11.66 4.63 4.46
CA ASP A 35 -12.79 3.89 3.89
C ASP A 35 -13.24 4.51 2.55
N GLY A 36 -13.39 5.84 2.52
CA GLY A 36 -13.69 6.57 1.29
C GLY A 36 -12.59 6.41 0.23
N PHE A 37 -11.32 6.49 0.64
CA PHE A 37 -10.17 6.34 -0.27
C PHE A 37 -10.13 4.96 -0.93
N TYR A 38 -10.33 3.89 -0.15
CA TYR A 38 -10.29 2.51 -0.66
C TYR A 38 -11.57 2.06 -1.38
N SER A 39 -12.71 2.75 -1.18
CA SER A 39 -13.97 2.42 -1.86
C SER A 39 -13.90 2.59 -3.39
N ASP A 40 -13.12 3.55 -3.86
CA ASP A 40 -12.96 3.83 -5.29
C ASP A 40 -11.71 3.12 -5.84
N ARG A 41 -11.89 1.88 -6.28
CA ARG A 41 -10.81 1.05 -6.86
C ARG A 41 -10.37 1.51 -8.26
N SER A 42 -11.05 2.50 -8.85
CA SER A 42 -10.69 3.04 -10.17
C SER A 42 -9.60 4.12 -10.11
N LYS A 43 -9.25 4.59 -8.91
CA LYS A 43 -8.21 5.62 -8.72
C LYS A 43 -6.91 5.21 -9.42
N PRO A 44 -6.25 6.15 -10.14
CA PRO A 44 -5.01 5.88 -10.87
C PRO A 44 -3.80 5.84 -9.92
N VAL A 45 -3.85 4.99 -8.89
CA VAL A 45 -2.78 4.79 -7.91
C VAL A 45 -1.99 3.52 -8.23
N PRO A 46 -0.66 3.53 -8.02
CA PRO A 46 0.20 2.42 -8.46
C PRO A 46 0.05 1.14 -7.61
N PHE A 47 -0.63 1.22 -6.45
CA PHE A 47 -0.69 0.15 -5.45
C PHE A 47 -2.04 -0.57 -5.34
N PHE A 48 -2.99 -0.29 -6.24
CA PHE A 48 -4.23 -1.09 -6.36
C PHE A 48 -4.07 -2.33 -7.26
N VAL A 49 -2.91 -2.47 -7.89
CA VAL A 49 -2.56 -3.65 -8.67
C VAL A 49 -2.44 -4.85 -7.73
N ALA A 50 -3.15 -5.93 -8.02
CA ALA A 50 -3.06 -7.19 -7.30
C ALA A 50 -1.74 -7.91 -7.64
N LYS A 51 -0.63 -7.43 -7.07
CA LYS A 51 0.71 -8.02 -7.18
C LYS A 51 1.35 -8.07 -5.78
N PRO A 52 2.14 -9.13 -5.50
CA PRO A 52 2.87 -9.20 -4.25
C PRO A 52 3.95 -8.11 -4.18
N ASP A 53 4.32 -7.72 -2.96
CA ASP A 53 5.47 -6.86 -2.73
C ASP A 53 6.77 -7.61 -3.10
N GLU A 54 7.54 -7.04 -4.03
CA GLU A 54 8.74 -7.69 -4.58
C GLU A 54 9.84 -7.89 -3.52
N ASN A 55 9.93 -7.01 -2.52
CA ASN A 55 10.90 -7.16 -1.44
C ASN A 55 10.48 -8.27 -0.48
N LEU A 56 9.18 -8.39 -0.17
CA LEU A 56 8.66 -9.48 0.65
C LEU A 56 8.90 -10.84 -0.03
N VAL A 57 8.66 -10.93 -1.34
CA VAL A 57 8.99 -12.14 -2.12
C VAL A 57 10.49 -12.45 -2.02
N ALA A 58 11.36 -11.47 -2.26
CA ALA A 58 12.80 -11.66 -2.18
C ALA A 58 13.27 -12.11 -0.77
N TYR A 59 12.64 -11.60 0.29
CA TYR A 59 12.97 -12.00 1.66
C TYR A 59 12.49 -13.40 2.01
N LEU A 60 11.34 -13.83 1.47
CA LEU A 60 10.85 -15.21 1.61
C LEU A 60 11.77 -16.19 0.87
N ASP A 61 12.09 -15.90 -0.39
CA ASP A 61 12.96 -16.72 -1.22
C ASP A 61 14.38 -16.81 -0.64
N GLY A 62 14.86 -15.73 -0.03
CA GLY A 62 16.15 -15.67 0.67
C GLY A 62 16.16 -16.30 2.06
N GLY A 63 15.02 -16.80 2.57
CA GLY A 63 14.91 -17.38 3.91
C GLY A 63 15.11 -16.39 5.06
N LEU A 64 14.96 -15.09 4.80
CA LEU A 64 15.10 -14.02 5.81
C LEU A 64 13.86 -13.91 6.71
N VAL A 65 12.69 -14.34 6.20
CA VAL A 65 11.45 -14.42 6.96
C VAL A 65 11.24 -15.88 7.41
N PRO A 66 11.00 -16.14 8.71
CA PRO A 66 10.71 -17.49 9.19
C PRO A 66 9.51 -18.11 8.49
N SER A 67 9.62 -19.39 8.12
CA SER A 67 8.56 -20.15 7.46
C SER A 67 7.32 -20.42 8.33
N SER A 68 7.37 -20.10 9.62
CA SER A 68 6.25 -20.27 10.55
C SER A 68 6.27 -19.22 11.66
N GLY A 69 5.10 -18.96 12.24
CA GLY A 69 4.91 -17.99 13.32
C GLY A 69 3.70 -17.10 13.10
N ARG A 70 3.49 -16.15 14.01
CA ARG A 70 2.47 -15.11 13.88
C ARG A 70 3.11 -13.87 13.26
N ALA A 71 2.47 -13.31 12.24
CA ALA A 71 2.86 -12.06 11.61
C ALA A 71 1.75 -11.02 11.76
N LEU A 72 2.15 -9.76 11.96
CA LEU A 72 1.25 -8.60 11.96
C LEU A 72 1.62 -7.73 10.76
N ASN A 73 0.69 -7.52 9.84
CA ASN A 73 0.83 -6.56 8.75
C ASN A 73 0.05 -5.30 9.12
N VAL A 74 0.74 -4.20 9.39
CA VAL A 74 0.12 -2.93 9.78
C VAL A 74 -0.08 -2.07 8.54
N GLY A 75 -1.30 -1.55 8.34
CA GLY A 75 -1.60 -0.71 7.17
C GLY A 75 -1.68 -1.51 5.87
N SER A 76 -2.15 -2.77 5.93
CA SER A 76 -2.20 -3.70 4.79
C SER A 76 -3.09 -3.26 3.62
N GLY A 77 -3.84 -2.16 3.78
CA GLY A 77 -4.87 -1.74 2.84
C GLY A 77 -5.97 -2.79 2.68
N THR A 78 -6.71 -2.71 1.57
CA THR A 78 -7.67 -3.75 1.17
C THR A 78 -6.96 -4.84 0.37
N VAL A 79 -6.95 -6.07 0.90
CA VAL A 79 -6.54 -7.27 0.16
C VAL A 79 -7.59 -7.53 -0.94
N SER A 80 -7.25 -7.30 -2.20
CA SER A 80 -7.90 -8.00 -3.31
C SER A 80 -7.19 -9.33 -3.48
N GLY A 81 -7.56 -10.29 -2.63
CA GLY A 81 -7.17 -11.68 -2.75
C GLY A 81 -8.42 -12.51 -2.59
N GLU A 82 -9.06 -12.87 -3.70
CA GLU A 82 -9.71 -14.17 -3.73
C GLU A 82 -8.62 -15.18 -3.41
N VAL A 83 -8.65 -15.69 -2.18
CA VAL A 83 -7.92 -16.91 -1.84
C VAL A 83 -8.77 -18.02 -2.46
N SER A 84 -8.54 -18.30 -3.74
CA SER A 84 -9.01 -19.55 -4.33
C SER A 84 -8.30 -20.67 -3.58
N GLY A 85 -9.08 -21.44 -2.83
CA GLY A 85 -8.66 -22.67 -2.17
C GLY A 85 -8.43 -23.82 -3.13
#